data_AF-A0A6A1V5N3-F1
#
_entry.id   AF-A0A6A1V5N3-F1
#
_cell.length_a   1.000
_cell.length_b   1.000
_cell.length_c   1.000
_cell.angle_alpha   90.00
_cell.angle_beta   90.00
_cell.angle_gamma   90.00
#
_symmetry.space_group_name_H-M   'P 1'
#
loop_
_entity.id
_entity.type
_entity.pdbx_description
1 polymer ?
#
loop_
_entity_poly.entity_id
_entity_poly.type
_entity_poly.pdbx_seq_one_letter_code
_entity_poly.pdbx_strand_id
1 'polypeptide(L)'
;MYALEGVGCEDSLPHTTTFGEELDWNEMLIKQYIGREALWLHRRFLSLCWMKQFANDINKYELIVSPSNRVGLFIDNELHLLNSCSTVPDNEFEDFQAQATFSSTYILWLTKQNPLFWSKLQEKLTAGNLKTMLIKKCPERSFLWDSLMS
;
A
#
# COMPACT_ATOMS: atom_id res chain seq x y z
N MET A 1 -3.72 4.48 -54.35
CA MET A 1 -4.37 3.26 -54.87
C MET A 1 -3.26 2.27 -55.17
N TYR A 2 -3.01 1.21 -54.41
CA TYR A 2 -3.93 0.31 -53.71
C TYR A 2 -3.51 0.06 -52.25
N ALA A 3 -4.52 -0.15 -51.41
CA ALA A 3 -4.41 -0.68 -50.06
C ALA A 3 -4.32 -2.21 -50.10
N LEU A 4 -3.56 -2.80 -49.18
CA LEU A 4 -3.89 -4.10 -48.60
C LEU A 4 -3.71 -4.00 -47.08
N GLU A 5 -4.80 -4.30 -46.42
CA GLU A 5 -5.03 -4.31 -44.98
C GLU A 5 -4.31 -5.48 -44.30
N GLY A 6 -3.96 -5.25 -43.03
CA GLY A 6 -4.19 -6.22 -41.95
C GLY A 6 -3.22 -7.39 -41.81
N VAL A 7 -2.28 -7.26 -40.88
CA VAL A 7 -2.11 -8.25 -39.80
C VAL A 7 -1.78 -7.46 -38.53
N GLY A 8 -2.71 -7.50 -37.58
CA GLY A 8 -2.51 -6.91 -36.25
C GLY A 8 -1.48 -7.68 -35.45
N CYS A 9 -0.74 -6.95 -34.63
CA CYS A 9 -0.28 -7.42 -33.34
C CYS A 9 -0.51 -6.26 -32.38
N GLU A 10 -1.78 -6.10 -31.97
CA GLU A 10 -2.07 -5.53 -30.66
C GLU A 10 -1.47 -6.50 -29.64
N ASP A 11 -0.19 -6.31 -29.35
CA ASP A 11 0.44 -6.84 -28.15
C ASP A 11 -0.12 -6.05 -26.97
N SER A 12 -1.41 -6.26 -26.71
CA SER A 12 -2.05 -6.00 -25.44
C SER A 12 -1.43 -6.97 -24.44
N LEU A 13 -0.32 -6.56 -23.82
CA LEU A 13 0.24 -7.19 -22.63
C LEU A 13 -0.88 -7.28 -21.57
N PRO A 14 -1.48 -8.46 -21.32
CA PRO A 14 -2.48 -8.55 -20.28
C PRO A 14 -1.75 -8.93 -18.98
N HIS A 15 -2.21 -8.39 -17.85
CA HIS A 15 -1.99 -8.88 -16.48
C HIS A 15 -1.08 -8.08 -15.53
N THR A 16 -0.42 -6.99 -15.93
CA THR A 16 0.29 -6.11 -14.96
C THR A 16 -0.51 -4.90 -14.48
N THR A 17 -1.65 -4.57 -15.09
CA THR A 17 -2.44 -3.37 -14.75
C THR A 17 -3.52 -3.61 -13.68
N THR A 18 -4.04 -4.83 -13.55
CA THR A 18 -5.26 -5.08 -12.75
C THR A 18 -5.06 -4.92 -11.24
N PHE A 19 -3.94 -5.37 -10.67
CA PHE A 19 -3.73 -5.26 -9.21
C PHE A 19 -3.37 -3.85 -8.75
N GLY A 20 -2.68 -3.07 -9.59
CA GLY A 20 -2.45 -1.65 -9.31
C GLY A 20 -3.77 -0.88 -9.29
N GLU A 21 -4.60 -1.11 -10.30
CA GLU A 21 -5.95 -0.52 -10.38
C GLU A 21 -6.84 -0.94 -9.20
N GLU A 22 -6.86 -2.22 -8.83
CA GLU A 22 -7.61 -2.69 -7.65
C GLU A 22 -7.13 -2.06 -6.34
N LEU A 23 -5.82 -1.87 -6.18
CA LEU A 23 -5.26 -1.15 -5.03
C LEU A 23 -5.72 0.31 -5.04
N ASP A 24 -5.70 1.00 -6.17
CA ASP A 24 -6.13 2.39 -6.26
C ASP A 24 -7.63 2.52 -5.92
N TRP A 25 -8.47 1.61 -6.43
CA TRP A 25 -9.89 1.57 -6.11
C TRP A 25 -10.15 1.30 -4.63
N ASN A 26 -9.42 0.35 -4.04
CA ASN A 26 -9.53 0.06 -2.62
C ASN A 26 -9.09 1.25 -1.75
N GLU A 27 -8.05 1.99 -2.16
CA GLU A 27 -7.64 3.24 -1.50
C GLU A 27 -8.76 4.30 -1.52
N MET A 28 -9.40 4.50 -2.68
CA MET A 28 -10.55 5.42 -2.78
C MET A 28 -11.67 5.02 -1.82
N LEU A 29 -12.01 3.73 -1.77
CA LEU A 29 -13.06 3.21 -0.87
C LEU A 29 -12.68 3.38 0.60
N ILE A 30 -11.43 3.13 0.98
CA ILE A 30 -10.94 3.31 2.36
C ILE A 30 -11.06 4.77 2.81
N LYS A 31 -10.80 5.72 1.91
CA LYS A 31 -10.94 7.16 2.19
C LYS A 31 -12.40 7.60 2.27
N GLN A 32 -13.29 6.99 1.48
CA GLN A 32 -14.70 7.33 1.43
C GLN A 32 -15.52 6.68 2.56
N TYR A 33 -15.21 5.43 2.90
CA TYR A 33 -15.93 4.63 3.90
C TYR A 33 -15.03 4.35 5.10
N ILE A 34 -14.83 5.40 5.89
CA ILE A 34 -13.97 5.42 7.08
C ILE A 34 -14.44 4.35 8.08
N GLY A 35 -13.49 3.67 8.71
CA GLY A 35 -13.77 2.76 9.83
C GLY A 35 -14.34 1.41 9.42
N ARG A 36 -14.30 1.04 8.13
CA ARG A 36 -14.79 -0.26 7.64
C ARG A 36 -13.66 -1.28 7.56
N GLU A 37 -13.63 -2.20 8.53
CA GLU A 37 -12.60 -3.25 8.65
C GLU A 37 -12.45 -4.09 7.36
N ALA A 38 -13.58 -4.42 6.71
CA ALA A 38 -13.59 -5.23 5.49
C ALA A 38 -12.71 -4.64 4.37
N LEU A 39 -12.62 -3.31 4.27
CA LEU A 39 -11.80 -2.66 3.26
C LEU A 39 -10.31 -2.83 3.54
N TRP A 40 -9.90 -2.82 4.81
CA TRP A 40 -8.52 -3.06 5.24
C TRP A 40 -8.14 -4.54 5.14
N LEU A 41 -9.07 -5.46 5.40
CA LEU A 41 -8.87 -6.88 5.13
C LEU A 41 -8.70 -7.14 3.63
N HIS A 42 -9.48 -6.46 2.79
CA HIS A 42 -9.32 -6.54 1.34
C HIS A 42 -7.99 -5.93 0.88
N ARG A 43 -7.58 -4.77 1.42
CA ARG A 43 -6.24 -4.19 1.19
C ARG A 43 -5.15 -5.20 1.47
N ARG A 44 -5.20 -5.86 2.64
CA ARG A 44 -4.27 -6.92 3.04
C ARG A 44 -4.20 -8.07 2.02
N PHE A 45 -5.35 -8.49 1.50
CA PHE A 45 -5.43 -9.52 0.46
C PHE A 45 -4.77 -9.04 -0.85
N LEU A 46 -5.09 -7.84 -1.33
CA LEU A 46 -4.54 -7.27 -2.55
C LEU A 46 -3.02 -7.10 -2.45
N SER A 47 -2.51 -6.58 -1.34
CA SER A 47 -1.08 -6.43 -1.09
C SER A 47 -0.35 -7.78 -1.09
N LEU A 48 -0.97 -8.83 -0.56
CA LEU A 48 -0.40 -10.19 -0.62
C LEU A 48 -0.36 -10.72 -2.06
N CYS A 49 -1.41 -10.50 -2.85
CA CYS A 49 -1.44 -10.87 -4.26
C CYS A 49 -0.35 -10.14 -5.05
N TRP A 50 -0.22 -8.83 -4.85
CA TRP A 50 0.82 -8.01 -5.46
C TRP A 50 2.23 -8.50 -5.09
N MET A 51 2.48 -8.80 -3.82
CA MET A 51 3.75 -9.36 -3.34
C MET A 51 4.09 -10.71 -3.98
N LYS A 52 3.09 -11.58 -4.18
CA LYS A 52 3.28 -12.89 -4.82
C LYS A 52 3.56 -12.77 -6.32
N GLN A 53 2.88 -11.85 -7.01
CA GLN A 53 3.18 -11.56 -8.41
C GLN A 53 4.60 -11.04 -8.55
N PHE A 54 4.99 -10.10 -7.70
CA PHE A 54 6.35 -9.59 -7.68
C PHE A 54 7.41 -10.68 -7.47
N ALA A 55 7.18 -11.62 -6.55
CA ALA A 55 8.09 -12.75 -6.35
C ALA A 55 8.17 -13.68 -7.57
N ASN A 56 7.07 -13.85 -8.31
CA ASN A 56 7.03 -14.65 -9.53
C ASN A 56 7.65 -13.93 -10.74
N ASP A 57 7.49 -12.61 -10.84
CA ASP A 57 8.01 -11.80 -11.94
C ASP A 57 9.54 -11.67 -11.89
N ILE A 58 10.15 -11.64 -10.70
CA ILE A 58 11.60 -11.71 -10.52
C ILE A 58 12.20 -12.96 -11.20
N ASN A 59 11.46 -14.07 -11.22
CA ASN A 59 11.93 -15.32 -11.82
C ASN A 59 11.75 -15.36 -13.35
N LYS A 60 11.01 -14.43 -13.95
CA LYS A 60 10.55 -14.52 -15.35
C LYS A 60 11.07 -13.40 -16.24
N TYR A 61 11.30 -12.20 -15.70
CA TYR A 61 11.77 -11.05 -16.46
C TYR A 61 12.70 -10.16 -15.62
N GLU A 62 14.02 -10.38 -15.72
CA GLU A 62 14.96 -9.26 -15.55
C GLU A 62 14.62 -8.26 -16.66
N LEU A 63 13.94 -7.14 -16.39
CA LEU A 63 14.20 -5.87 -17.10
C LEU A 63 13.28 -4.72 -16.65
N ILE A 64 13.89 -3.53 -16.65
CA ILE A 64 13.35 -2.15 -16.58
C ILE A 64 13.27 -1.49 -15.19
N VAL A 65 12.81 -2.15 -14.13
CA VAL A 65 12.78 -1.54 -12.78
C VAL A 65 13.30 -2.50 -11.72
N SER A 66 14.36 -2.08 -11.01
CA SER A 66 14.93 -2.84 -9.89
C SER A 66 13.81 -3.25 -8.93
N PRO A 67 13.75 -4.53 -8.51
CA PRO A 67 12.82 -5.02 -7.49
C PRO A 67 12.71 -4.08 -6.28
N SER A 68 13.84 -3.50 -5.85
CA SER A 68 13.92 -2.53 -4.76
C SER A 68 13.12 -1.24 -5.01
N ASN A 69 13.05 -0.75 -6.25
CA ASN A 69 12.33 0.47 -6.59
C ASN A 69 10.81 0.28 -6.61
N ARG A 70 10.32 -0.90 -7.07
CA ARG A 70 8.89 -1.22 -7.03
C ARG A 70 8.36 -1.40 -5.61
N VAL A 71 9.12 -2.10 -4.76
CA VAL A 71 8.78 -2.23 -3.33
C VAL A 71 8.84 -0.86 -2.64
N GLY A 72 9.82 -0.02 -2.99
CA GLY A 72 9.90 1.35 -2.50
C GLY A 72 8.66 2.19 -2.82
N LEU A 73 8.22 2.18 -4.09
CA LEU A 73 7.02 2.89 -4.52
C LEU A 73 5.75 2.38 -3.82
N PHE A 74 5.62 1.06 -3.70
CA PHE A 74 4.51 0.46 -2.95
C PHE A 74 4.49 0.95 -1.49
N ILE A 75 5.62 0.89 -0.79
CA ILE A 75 5.73 1.39 0.60
C ILE A 75 5.38 2.88 0.69
N ASP A 76 5.85 3.71 -0.25
CA ASP A 76 5.54 5.14 -0.27
C ASP A 76 4.03 5.38 -0.38
N ASN A 77 3.33 4.62 -1.24
CA ASN A 77 1.88 4.70 -1.39
C ASN A 77 1.15 4.25 -0.11
N GLU A 78 1.57 3.15 0.52
CA GLU A 78 0.95 2.68 1.77
C GLU A 78 1.15 3.67 2.93
N LEU A 79 2.33 4.31 3.01
CA LEU A 79 2.59 5.37 3.99
C LEU A 79 1.74 6.62 3.73
N HIS A 80 1.55 6.98 2.46
CA HIS A 80 0.67 8.08 2.08
C HIS A 80 -0.78 7.80 2.48
N LEU A 81 -1.26 6.57 2.24
CA LEU A 81 -2.58 6.11 2.68
C LEU A 81 -2.73 6.20 4.20
N LEU A 82 -1.76 5.71 4.97
CA LEU A 82 -1.74 5.82 6.44
C LEU A 82 -1.85 7.27 6.91
N ASN A 83 -1.07 8.17 6.31
CA ASN A 83 -1.09 9.58 6.67
C ASN A 83 -2.45 10.23 6.38
N SER A 84 -3.07 9.88 5.25
CA SER A 84 -4.42 10.38 4.90
C SER A 84 -5.50 9.91 5.90
N CYS A 85 -5.35 8.69 6.43
CA CYS A 85 -6.26 8.13 7.44
C CYS A 85 -6.09 8.78 8.81
N SER A 86 -4.95 9.40 9.08
CA SER A 86 -4.62 10.06 10.36
C SER A 86 -5.15 11.50 10.46
N THR A 87 -5.66 12.07 9.36
CA THR A 87 -6.16 13.46 9.30
C THR A 87 -7.68 13.57 9.21
N VAL A 88 -8.39 12.46 9.38
CA VAL A 88 -9.84 12.40 9.32
C VAL A 88 -10.44 13.12 10.56
N PRO A 89 -11.42 14.01 10.39
CA PRO A 89 -12.05 14.72 11.50
C PRO A 89 -12.84 13.74 12.39
N ASP A 90 -12.85 14.04 13.68
CA ASP A 90 -13.59 13.25 14.66
C ASP A 90 -15.08 13.22 14.33
N ASN A 91 -15.71 12.05 14.44
CA ASN A 91 -17.12 11.86 14.14
C ASN A 91 -17.82 11.13 15.31
N GLU A 92 -19.14 11.28 15.41
CA GLU A 92 -19.92 10.69 16.52
C GLU A 92 -19.90 9.15 16.57
N PHE A 93 -19.38 8.50 15.53
CA PHE A 93 -19.45 7.05 15.34
C PHE A 93 -18.14 6.31 15.62
N GLU A 94 -17.12 6.99 16.16
CA GLU A 94 -15.78 6.44 16.41
C GLU A 94 -15.12 5.84 15.14
N ASP A 95 -15.61 6.16 13.94
CA ASP A 95 -15.07 5.59 12.69
C ASP A 95 -13.62 6.02 12.51
N PHE A 96 -13.24 7.20 13.02
CA PHE A 96 -11.85 7.65 13.08
C PHE A 96 -10.97 6.76 13.96
N GLN A 97 -11.51 6.28 15.08
CA GLN A 97 -10.80 5.34 15.95
C GLN A 97 -10.58 4.01 15.28
N ALA A 98 -11.63 3.45 14.69
CA ALA A 98 -11.56 2.23 13.92
C ALA A 98 -10.57 2.37 12.74
N GLN A 99 -10.67 3.44 11.96
CA GLN A 99 -9.83 3.69 10.78
C GLN A 99 -8.34 3.74 11.10
N ALA A 100 -7.94 4.56 12.08
CA ALA A 100 -6.52 4.65 12.41
C ALA A 100 -6.01 3.34 13.03
N THR A 101 -6.84 2.62 13.79
CA THR A 101 -6.48 1.28 14.31
C THR A 101 -6.21 0.31 13.16
N PHE A 102 -7.16 0.16 12.23
CA PHE A 102 -7.02 -0.77 11.10
C PHE A 102 -5.84 -0.40 10.21
N SER A 103 -5.63 0.89 9.93
CA SER A 103 -4.51 1.35 9.11
C SER A 103 -3.15 1.04 9.75
N SER A 104 -3.00 1.26 11.07
CA SER A 104 -1.78 0.92 11.80
C SER A 104 -1.55 -0.59 11.87
N THR A 105 -2.60 -1.38 12.15
CA THR A 105 -2.50 -2.85 12.17
C THR A 105 -2.11 -3.40 10.81
N TYR A 106 -2.61 -2.82 9.72
CA TYR A 106 -2.23 -3.20 8.37
C TYR A 106 -0.75 -2.90 8.06
N ILE A 107 -0.24 -1.72 8.41
CA ILE A 107 1.19 -1.40 8.24
C ILE A 107 2.06 -2.33 9.09
N LEU A 108 1.67 -2.61 10.34
CA LEU A 108 2.35 -3.60 11.19
C LEU A 108 2.31 -5.01 10.58
N TRP A 109 1.22 -5.38 9.91
CA TRP A 109 1.15 -6.65 9.23
C TRP A 109 2.08 -6.70 8.00
N LEU A 110 2.20 -5.62 7.25
CA LEU A 110 3.11 -5.51 6.10
C LEU A 110 4.58 -5.73 6.49
N THR A 111 5.03 -5.18 7.62
CA THR A 111 6.42 -5.39 8.10
C THR A 111 6.74 -6.85 8.36
N LYS A 112 5.72 -7.64 8.72
CA LYS A 112 5.86 -9.07 8.99
C LYS A 112 5.83 -9.94 7.73
N GLN A 113 5.56 -9.39 6.54
CA GLN A 113 5.44 -10.20 5.33
C GLN A 113 6.79 -10.56 4.72
N ASN A 114 7.76 -9.65 4.72
CA ASN A 114 9.07 -9.90 4.12
C ASN A 114 10.13 -8.92 4.66
N PRO A 115 11.36 -9.39 4.99
CA PRO A 115 12.46 -8.55 5.48
C PRO A 115 12.78 -7.32 4.60
N LEU A 116 12.59 -7.41 3.28
CA LEU A 116 12.80 -6.30 2.36
C LEU A 116 11.81 -5.14 2.63
N PHE A 117 10.56 -5.46 2.96
CA PHE A 117 9.55 -4.45 3.30
C PHE A 117 9.88 -3.78 4.61
N TRP A 118 10.30 -4.56 5.62
CA TRP A 118 10.76 -3.99 6.89
C TRP A 118 11.96 -3.06 6.68
N SER A 119 13.00 -3.51 5.96
CA SER A 119 14.18 -2.70 5.69
C SER A 119 13.85 -1.40 4.95
N LYS A 120 12.97 -1.47 3.95
CA LYS A 120 12.58 -0.29 3.16
C LYS A 120 11.68 0.66 3.95
N LEU A 121 10.75 0.11 4.73
CA LEU A 121 9.94 0.89 5.64
C LEU A 121 10.81 1.59 6.67
N GLN A 122 11.78 0.89 7.27
CA GLN A 122 12.73 1.48 8.21
C GLN A 122 13.54 2.60 7.57
N GLU A 123 14.07 2.41 6.36
CA GLU A 123 14.76 3.46 5.60
C GLU A 123 13.87 4.71 5.44
N LYS A 124 12.61 4.52 5.04
CA LYS A 124 11.62 5.60 4.84
C LYS A 124 11.16 6.24 6.15
N LEU A 125 11.06 5.49 7.23
CA LEU A 125 10.74 5.99 8.58
C LEU A 125 11.91 6.71 9.24
N THR A 126 13.14 6.37 8.87
CA THR A 126 14.36 7.04 9.37
C THR A 126 14.63 8.31 8.57
N ALA A 127 14.35 8.29 7.26
CA ALA A 127 14.45 9.45 6.37
C ALA A 127 13.28 10.44 6.53
N GLY A 128 12.09 9.93 6.84
CA GLY A 128 10.88 10.70 7.04
C GLY A 128 10.64 11.02 8.50
N ASN A 129 10.15 12.22 8.79
CA ASN A 129 9.73 12.62 10.14
C ASN A 129 8.42 11.91 10.56
N LEU A 130 8.09 10.75 9.99
CA LEU A 130 6.80 10.08 10.09
C LEU A 130 6.50 9.69 11.54
N LYS A 131 7.52 9.25 12.28
CA LYS A 131 7.46 9.01 13.73
C LYS A 131 6.97 10.25 14.48
N THR A 132 7.56 11.42 14.21
CA THR A 132 7.14 12.64 14.89
C THR A 132 5.81 13.16 14.38
N MET A 133 5.48 12.97 13.10
CA MET A 133 4.17 13.34 12.53
C MET A 133 3.04 12.52 13.13
N LEU A 134 3.21 11.20 13.29
CA LEU A 134 2.18 10.33 13.85
C LEU A 134 2.05 10.49 15.37
N ILE A 135 3.15 10.69 16.10
CA ILE A 135 3.09 11.07 17.53
C ILE A 135 2.43 12.44 17.72
N LYS A 136 2.68 13.40 16.81
CA LYS A 136 2.09 14.75 16.87
C LYS A 136 0.62 14.79 16.44
N LYS A 137 0.22 13.95 15.48
CA LYS A 137 -1.14 13.90 14.92
C LYS A 137 -2.07 13.01 15.74
N CYS A 138 -1.55 11.96 16.38
CA CYS A 138 -2.33 11.00 17.18
C CYS A 138 -1.55 10.60 18.46
N PRO A 139 -1.37 11.52 19.41
CA PRO A 139 -0.59 11.27 20.63
C PRO A 139 -1.19 10.13 21.49
N GLU A 140 -2.52 9.98 21.53
CA GLU A 140 -3.19 8.87 22.22
C GLU A 140 -2.88 7.49 21.64
N ARG A 141 -2.32 7.43 20.42
CA ARG A 141 -2.00 6.18 19.72
C ARG A 141 -0.51 5.92 19.60
N SER A 142 0.30 6.61 20.42
CA SER A 142 1.75 6.42 20.50
C SER A 142 2.13 4.96 20.74
N PHE A 143 1.34 4.19 21.49
CA PHE A 143 1.55 2.76 21.76
C PHE A 143 1.59 1.87 20.49
N LEU A 144 0.93 2.29 19.40
CA LEU A 144 0.99 1.58 18.12
C LEU A 144 2.41 1.62 17.52
N TRP A 145 3.20 2.66 17.84
CA TRP A 145 4.62 2.74 17.47
C TRP A 145 5.50 1.81 18.27
N ASP A 146 5.24 1.68 19.56
CA ASP A 146 6.00 0.75 20.41
C ASP A 146 5.79 -0.68 19.92
N SER A 147 4.61 -1.00 19.39
CA SER A 147 4.32 -2.29 18.75
C SER A 147 4.94 -2.45 17.35
N LEU A 148 5.18 -1.36 16.62
CA LEU A 148 5.85 -1.36 15.31
C LEU A 148 7.38 -1.42 15.39
N MET A 149 7.94 -0.98 16.53
CA MET A 149 9.38 -0.88 16.78
C MET A 149 9.94 -1.96 17.71
N SER A 150 9.05 -2.78 18.31
CA SER A 150 9.37 -3.98 19.06
C SER A 150 9.62 -5.18 18.15
#